data_AF-A0A2D7IGL1-F1
#
_entry.id   AF-A0A2D7IGL1-F1
#
_cell.length_a   1.000
_cell.length_b   1.000
_cell.length_c   1.000
_cell.angle_alpha   90.00
_cell.angle_beta   90.00
_cell.angle_gamma   90.00
#
_symmetry.space_group_name_H-M   'P 1'
#
loop_
_entity.id
_entity.type
_entity.pdbx_description
1 polymer ?
#
loop_
_entity_poly.entity_id
_entity_poly.type
_entity_poly.pdbx_seq_one_letter_code
_entity_poly.pdbx_strand_id
1 'polypeptide(L)'
;MIRLLVENYSTKCILITETNIPSDENLSYFGNNNEAHCIYNFSLAPLLIHAIISGNSSYLKRWSRSMPPAQIGNAYLNFLSTHDGIGMRPLEGIIPNDELIKFFRTLQKSGAFLSYRSSNKEENVYEVNTTLLDAFSQTFDGKDNFKIRRFTLAHQILFSMEGIPAVYFQNLVGSKNDFKKFKKTKSVRAINRKNWDFDDLIKKINTKTSANFKIYKELLRLISIRKKQPAFHPNATQFTLQLEDHFFGIWRQSIDRSQSIFCISNLTKFKKTFFLHDINLISTDKWFDILKNKKISNIDSEIVLLPYQSIWITNKKI
;
A
#
# COMPACT_ATOMS: atom_id res chain seq x y z
N MET A 1 21.57 -9.30 20.44
CA MET A 1 21.78 -10.68 20.95
C MET A 1 20.96 -11.73 20.19
N ILE A 2 19.63 -11.61 20.10
CA ILE A 2 18.78 -12.62 19.43
C ILE A 2 19.16 -12.84 17.96
N ARG A 3 19.35 -11.77 17.16
CA ARG A 3 19.76 -11.87 15.75
C ARG A 3 21.05 -12.66 15.55
N LEU A 4 22.07 -12.37 16.35
CA LEU A 4 23.35 -13.07 16.31
C LEU A 4 23.20 -14.58 16.55
N LEU A 5 22.39 -14.97 17.54
CA LEU A 5 22.12 -16.39 17.83
C LEU A 5 21.40 -17.08 16.67
N VAL A 6 20.41 -16.39 16.07
CA VAL A 6 19.65 -16.91 14.94
C VAL A 6 20.53 -17.06 13.69
N GLU A 7 21.35 -16.05 13.36
CA GLU A 7 22.24 -16.09 12.20
C GLU A 7 23.34 -17.15 12.36
N ASN A 8 23.84 -17.36 13.60
CA ASN A 8 24.80 -18.42 13.89
C ASN A 8 24.20 -19.82 13.67
N TYR A 9 22.92 -20.01 14.04
CA TYR A 9 22.21 -21.27 13.82
C TYR A 9 21.80 -21.47 12.35
N SER A 10 21.32 -20.42 11.69
CA SER A 10 20.83 -20.48 10.30
C SER A 10 20.80 -19.11 9.63
N THR A 11 21.55 -18.97 8.54
CA THR A 11 21.53 -17.78 7.66
C THR A 11 20.24 -17.63 6.84
N LYS A 12 19.31 -18.60 6.93
CA LYS A 12 18.01 -18.57 6.24
C LYS A 12 16.89 -18.01 7.09
N CYS A 13 17.13 -17.80 8.39
CA CYS A 13 16.12 -17.29 9.31
C CYS A 13 16.12 -15.76 9.30
N ILE A 14 14.93 -15.18 9.17
CA ILE A 14 14.72 -13.73 9.16
C ILE A 14 13.92 -13.34 10.40
N LEU A 15 14.39 -12.33 11.12
CA LEU A 15 13.69 -11.73 12.26
C LEU A 15 12.87 -10.54 11.81
N ILE A 16 11.61 -10.51 12.22
CA ILE A 16 10.65 -9.46 11.89
C ILE A 16 10.09 -8.87 13.18
N THR A 17 10.11 -7.54 13.34
CA THR A 17 9.47 -6.87 14.48
C THR A 17 8.03 -6.48 14.19
N GLU A 18 7.14 -6.65 15.16
CA GLU A 18 5.77 -6.14 15.10
C GLU A 18 5.60 -4.98 16.09
N THR A 19 5.87 -3.77 15.63
CA THR A 19 5.93 -2.56 16.47
C THR A 19 5.04 -1.45 15.90
N ASN A 20 3.86 -1.26 16.51
CA ASN A 20 2.88 -0.24 16.11
C ASN A 20 3.12 1.10 16.85
N ILE A 21 4.25 1.72 16.54
CA ILE A 21 4.75 2.97 17.12
C ILE A 21 5.11 3.98 16.02
N PRO A 22 5.35 5.26 16.35
CA PRO A 22 5.78 6.27 15.36
C PRO A 22 7.02 5.84 14.58
N SER A 23 7.17 6.39 13.36
CA SER A 23 8.19 5.95 12.39
C SER A 23 9.62 5.99 12.95
N ASP A 24 10.00 7.07 13.65
CA ASP A 24 11.36 7.25 14.16
C ASP A 24 11.72 6.20 15.22
N GLU A 25 10.78 5.87 16.10
CA GLU A 25 10.95 4.80 17.08
C GLU A 25 10.99 3.43 16.40
N ASN A 26 10.16 3.21 15.38
CA ASN A 26 10.11 1.96 14.64
C ASN A 26 11.43 1.66 13.90
N LEU A 27 12.09 2.69 13.36
CA LEU A 27 13.40 2.56 12.68
C LEU A 27 14.51 2.10 13.62
N SER A 28 14.41 2.38 14.93
CA SER A 28 15.41 1.95 15.92
C SER A 28 15.56 0.42 15.98
N TYR A 29 14.52 -0.34 15.61
CA TYR A 29 14.54 -1.80 15.57
C TYR A 29 15.36 -2.40 14.42
N PHE A 30 15.86 -1.59 13.49
CA PHE A 30 16.95 -2.03 12.61
C PHE A 30 18.31 -2.04 13.33
N GLY A 31 18.44 -1.27 14.41
CA GLY A 31 19.71 -1.00 15.08
C GLY A 31 20.75 -0.45 14.11
N ASN A 32 22.01 -0.83 14.33
CA ASN A 32 23.10 -0.62 13.37
C ASN A 32 23.20 -1.83 12.42
N ASN A 33 22.09 -2.19 11.78
CA ASN A 33 21.94 -3.41 10.96
C ASN A 33 22.13 -4.73 11.73
N ASN A 34 21.84 -4.73 13.03
CA ASN A 34 22.17 -5.83 13.93
C ASN A 34 21.02 -6.25 14.87
N GLU A 35 19.82 -5.68 14.69
CA GLU A 35 18.63 -6.04 15.47
C GLU A 35 17.63 -6.87 14.68
N ALA A 36 16.64 -6.29 14.00
CA ALA A 36 15.74 -7.03 13.13
C ALA A 36 16.19 -6.96 11.67
N HIS A 37 15.89 -8.01 10.91
CA HIS A 37 16.09 -8.02 9.47
C HIS A 37 14.94 -7.29 8.78
N CYS A 38 13.74 -7.38 9.33
CA CYS A 38 12.58 -6.68 8.80
C CYS A 38 11.82 -5.97 9.91
N ILE A 39 11.23 -4.82 9.61
CA ILE A 39 10.33 -4.12 10.53
C ILE A 39 8.99 -3.86 9.83
N TYR A 40 7.89 -3.98 10.57
CA TYR A 40 6.56 -3.64 10.03
C TYR A 40 6.47 -2.15 9.71
N ASN A 41 5.95 -1.81 8.52
CA ASN A 41 5.70 -0.43 8.13
C ASN A 41 4.24 -0.03 8.40
N PHE A 42 3.91 0.26 9.66
CA PHE A 42 2.56 0.62 10.09
C PHE A 42 2.05 1.96 9.52
N SER A 43 2.93 2.89 9.12
CA SER A 43 2.54 4.18 8.55
C SER A 43 1.92 4.07 7.17
N LEU A 44 2.33 3.09 6.36
CA LEU A 44 1.92 2.99 4.96
C LEU A 44 0.40 2.84 4.80
N ALA A 45 -0.21 1.91 5.55
CA ALA A 45 -1.64 1.59 5.42
C ALA A 45 -2.55 2.83 5.63
N PRO A 46 -2.51 3.53 6.78
CA PRO A 46 -3.39 4.66 7.01
C PRO A 46 -3.08 5.85 6.09
N LEU A 47 -1.81 6.14 5.79
CA LEU A 47 -1.44 7.24 4.88
C LEU A 47 -1.91 7.00 3.45
N LEU A 48 -1.78 5.76 2.96
CA LEU A 48 -2.22 5.41 1.61
C LEU A 48 -3.74 5.46 1.49
N ILE A 49 -4.46 4.92 2.49
CA ILE A 49 -5.91 4.98 2.53
C ILE A 49 -6.38 6.44 2.54
N HIS A 50 -5.74 7.28 3.37
CA HIS A 50 -5.99 8.71 3.41
C HIS A 50 -5.79 9.36 2.04
N ALA A 51 -4.62 9.18 1.42
CA ALA A 51 -4.29 9.81 0.14
C ALA A 51 -5.25 9.45 -1.00
N ILE A 52 -5.72 8.20 -1.03
CA ILE A 52 -6.70 7.73 -2.03
C ILE A 52 -8.11 8.28 -1.74
N ILE A 53 -8.50 8.39 -0.46
CA ILE A 53 -9.82 8.89 -0.06
C ILE A 53 -9.93 10.41 -0.21
N SER A 54 -8.84 11.14 0.04
CA SER A 54 -8.76 12.59 -0.13
C SER A 54 -8.48 13.00 -1.58
N GLY A 55 -7.88 12.10 -2.38
CA GLY A 55 -7.38 12.41 -3.71
C GLY A 55 -6.12 13.29 -3.70
N ASN A 56 -5.43 13.37 -2.55
CA ASN A 56 -4.27 14.21 -2.33
C ASN A 56 -3.11 13.40 -1.70
N SER A 57 -1.96 13.37 -2.37
CA SER A 57 -0.78 12.62 -1.98
C SER A 57 0.22 13.40 -1.14
N SER A 58 -0.01 14.68 -0.82
CA SER A 58 0.97 15.57 -0.17
C SER A 58 1.60 14.96 1.09
N TYR A 59 0.78 14.43 2.00
CA TYR A 59 1.26 13.76 3.22
C TYR A 59 1.99 12.44 2.93
N LEU A 60 1.45 11.62 2.03
CA LEU A 60 2.07 10.35 1.63
C LEU A 60 3.43 10.60 0.94
N LYS A 61 3.53 11.61 0.08
CA LYS A 61 4.77 12.03 -0.58
C LYS A 61 5.78 12.54 0.44
N ARG A 62 5.37 13.41 1.37
CA ARG A 62 6.25 13.92 2.43
C ARG A 62 6.82 12.80 3.28
N TRP A 63 5.96 11.89 3.75
CA TRP A 63 6.38 10.72 4.51
C TRP A 63 7.28 9.78 3.71
N SER A 64 6.92 9.50 2.45
CA SER A 64 7.73 8.62 1.58
C SER A 64 9.12 9.21 1.32
N ARG A 65 9.28 10.54 1.32
CA ARG A 65 10.55 11.24 1.16
C ARG A 65 11.39 11.28 2.42
N SER A 66 10.77 11.23 3.60
CA SER A 66 11.47 11.23 4.89
C SER A 66 11.90 9.82 5.32
N MET A 67 11.33 8.77 4.74
CA MET A 67 11.70 7.40 5.05
C MET A 67 13.13 7.11 4.55
N PRO A 68 14.06 6.70 5.43
CA PRO A 68 15.39 6.33 5.00
C PRO A 68 15.35 5.04 4.17
N PRO A 69 16.24 4.87 3.18
CA PRO A 69 16.36 3.59 2.50
C PRO A 69 16.83 2.51 3.48
N ALA A 70 16.28 1.30 3.35
CA ALA A 70 16.71 0.18 4.18
C ALA A 70 18.14 -0.23 3.80
N GLN A 71 19.00 -0.40 4.80
CA GLN A 71 20.36 -0.89 4.59
C GLN A 71 20.35 -2.29 3.98
N ILE A 72 21.44 -2.67 3.31
CA ILE A 72 21.58 -4.02 2.73
C ILE A 72 21.39 -5.07 3.82
N GLY A 73 20.51 -6.04 3.56
CA GLY A 73 20.15 -7.09 4.51
C GLY A 73 18.94 -6.76 5.38
N ASN A 74 18.50 -5.50 5.40
CA ASN A 74 17.29 -5.06 6.07
C ASN A 74 16.15 -4.77 5.08
N ALA A 75 14.89 -4.84 5.51
CA ALA A 75 13.75 -4.47 4.68
C ALA A 75 12.54 -3.98 5.49
N TYR A 76 11.76 -3.07 4.91
CA TYR A 76 10.41 -2.79 5.41
C TYR A 76 9.45 -3.92 5.04
N LEU A 77 8.60 -4.34 5.98
CA LEU A 77 7.44 -5.17 5.68
C LEU A 77 6.23 -4.26 5.47
N ASN A 78 5.88 -4.03 4.21
CA ASN A 78 4.78 -3.16 3.81
C ASN A 78 3.47 -3.95 3.77
N PHE A 79 2.40 -3.42 4.34
CA PHE A 79 1.08 -4.02 4.32
C PHE A 79 0.01 -2.92 4.35
N LEU A 80 -1.23 -3.29 4.04
CA LEU A 80 -2.37 -2.36 3.98
C LEU A 80 -3.47 -2.66 5.02
N SER A 81 -3.42 -3.82 5.66
CA SER A 81 -4.25 -4.19 6.79
C SER A 81 -3.67 -5.44 7.47
N THR A 82 -3.99 -5.62 8.76
CA THR A 82 -3.61 -6.83 9.52
C THR A 82 -4.84 -7.40 10.22
N HIS A 83 -4.63 -8.45 11.01
CA HIS A 83 -5.66 -9.01 11.87
C HIS A 83 -6.15 -8.00 12.92
N ASP A 84 -5.32 -7.07 13.40
CA ASP A 84 -5.69 -6.13 14.46
C ASP A 84 -6.52 -4.93 13.98
N GLY A 85 -6.56 -4.66 12.68
CA GLY A 85 -7.24 -3.48 12.12
C GLY A 85 -6.22 -2.55 11.47
N ILE A 86 -6.57 -1.27 11.31
CA ILE A 86 -5.65 -0.25 10.80
C ILE A 86 -5.28 0.65 11.97
N GLY A 87 -4.01 0.60 12.39
CA GLY A 87 -3.49 1.48 13.44
C GLY A 87 -3.42 2.93 12.96
N MET A 88 -3.84 3.87 13.81
CA MET A 88 -3.91 5.30 13.47
C MET A 88 -2.83 6.15 14.13
N ARG A 89 -2.15 5.63 15.15
CA ARG A 89 -0.99 6.30 15.77
C ARG A 89 0.07 6.76 14.77
N PRO A 90 0.39 6.00 13.70
CA PRO A 90 1.39 6.44 12.73
C PRO A 90 1.02 7.71 11.94
N LEU A 91 -0.22 8.21 12.06
CA LEU A 91 -0.65 9.49 11.46
C LEU A 91 -0.41 10.70 12.37
N GLU A 92 -0.17 10.48 13.67
CA GLU A 92 0.09 11.55 14.65
C GLU A 92 1.26 12.42 14.17
N GLY A 93 1.05 13.74 14.11
CA GLY A 93 2.06 14.70 13.64
C GLY A 93 2.29 14.74 12.13
N ILE A 94 1.67 13.84 11.34
CA ILE A 94 1.77 13.85 9.86
C ILE A 94 0.56 14.55 9.24
N ILE A 95 -0.65 14.20 9.70
CA ILE A 95 -1.92 14.74 9.17
C ILE A 95 -2.54 15.69 10.22
N PRO A 96 -3.00 16.89 9.84
CA PRO A 96 -3.71 17.81 10.72
C PRO A 96 -4.98 17.21 11.34
N ASN A 97 -5.31 17.64 12.56
CA ASN A 97 -6.42 17.07 13.34
C ASN A 97 -7.80 17.23 12.67
N ASP A 98 -8.07 18.35 12.02
CA ASP A 98 -9.32 18.60 11.30
C ASP A 98 -9.49 17.63 10.11
N GLU A 99 -8.40 17.33 9.42
CA GLU A 99 -8.36 16.36 8.33
C GLU A 99 -8.49 14.92 8.84
N LEU A 100 -7.88 14.59 9.99
CA LEU A 100 -8.10 13.31 10.68
C LEU A 100 -9.57 13.10 11.08
N ILE A 101 -10.23 14.12 11.62
CA ILE A 101 -11.66 14.06 11.96
C ILE A 101 -12.49 13.76 10.69
N LYS A 102 -12.20 14.44 9.58
CA LYS A 102 -12.86 14.20 8.30
C LYS A 102 -12.59 12.78 7.77
N PHE A 103 -11.36 12.29 7.96
CA PHE A 103 -10.95 10.94 7.60
C PHE A 103 -11.72 9.87 8.36
N PHE A 104 -11.76 9.95 9.69
CA PHE A 104 -12.47 9.00 10.53
C PHE A 104 -13.98 9.00 10.26
N ARG A 105 -14.60 10.18 10.08
CA ARG A 105 -16.02 10.28 9.69
C ARG A 105 -16.29 9.58 8.36
N THR A 106 -15.39 9.72 7.38
CA THR A 106 -15.52 9.05 6.07
C THR A 106 -15.40 7.54 6.19
N LEU A 107 -14.48 7.04 7.02
CA LEU A 107 -14.33 5.60 7.29
C LEU A 107 -15.55 5.02 8.03
N GLN A 108 -16.10 5.74 9.02
CA GLN A 108 -17.34 5.34 9.69
C GLN A 108 -18.53 5.28 8.74
N LYS A 109 -18.70 6.28 7.85
CA LYS A 109 -19.70 6.25 6.78
C LYS A 109 -19.51 5.07 5.83
N SER A 110 -18.29 4.57 5.71
CA SER A 110 -17.94 3.38 4.93
C SER A 110 -18.17 2.05 5.70
N GLY A 111 -18.63 2.13 6.95
CA GLY A 111 -18.98 0.97 7.78
C GLY A 111 -17.86 0.52 8.73
N ALA A 112 -16.85 1.36 8.97
CA ALA A 112 -15.79 1.08 9.93
C ALA A 112 -16.22 1.37 11.38
N PHE A 113 -15.65 0.62 12.32
CA PHE A 113 -15.77 0.88 13.75
C PHE A 113 -14.46 1.50 14.27
N LEU A 114 -14.56 2.49 15.14
CA LEU A 114 -13.40 3.14 15.74
C LEU A 114 -13.18 2.59 17.15
N SER A 115 -11.93 2.30 17.48
CA SER A 115 -11.50 1.99 18.83
C SER A 115 -10.66 3.14 19.36
N TYR A 116 -10.97 3.56 20.57
CA TYR A 116 -10.35 4.71 21.21
C TYR A 116 -9.38 4.24 22.30
N ARG A 117 -8.33 5.02 22.51
CA ARG A 117 -7.44 4.90 23.67
C ARG A 117 -7.45 6.22 24.40
N SER A 118 -7.69 6.18 25.70
CA SER A 118 -7.58 7.36 26.56
C SER A 118 -6.10 7.64 26.84
N SER A 119 -5.66 8.85 26.52
CA SER A 119 -4.37 9.38 26.97
C SER A 119 -4.56 10.84 27.37
N ASN A 120 -4.04 11.25 28.52
CA ASN A 120 -4.07 12.64 28.99
C ASN A 120 -5.43 13.36 28.88
N LYS A 121 -6.53 12.67 29.22
CA LYS A 121 -7.93 13.18 29.19
C LYS A 121 -8.51 13.45 27.78
N GLU A 122 -7.82 13.09 26.70
CA GLU A 122 -8.37 13.11 25.34
C GLU A 122 -8.58 11.69 24.80
N GLU A 123 -9.72 11.47 24.14
CA GLU A 123 -10.03 10.21 23.45
C GLU A 123 -9.51 10.28 22.02
N ASN A 124 -8.40 9.59 21.76
CA ASN A 124 -7.82 9.50 20.43
C ASN A 124 -8.19 8.18 19.76
N VAL A 125 -8.52 8.22 18.46
CA VAL A 125 -8.77 7.03 17.66
C VAL A 125 -7.45 6.27 17.53
N TYR A 126 -7.38 5.11 18.16
CA TYR A 126 -6.20 4.25 18.15
C TYR A 126 -6.19 3.30 16.95
N GLU A 127 -7.36 2.77 16.59
CA GLU A 127 -7.51 1.71 15.60
C GLU A 127 -8.83 1.84 14.85
N VAL A 128 -8.78 1.64 13.53
CA VAL A 128 -9.95 1.55 12.67
C VAL A 128 -10.18 0.11 12.24
N ASN A 129 -11.36 -0.40 12.60
CA ASN A 129 -11.80 -1.75 12.38
C ASN A 129 -12.69 -1.83 11.13
N THR A 130 -12.07 -2.19 10.00
CA THR A 130 -12.71 -2.42 8.71
C THR A 130 -11.82 -3.29 7.83
N THR A 131 -12.41 -3.97 6.85
CA THR A 131 -11.68 -4.50 5.70
C THR A 131 -11.18 -3.35 4.83
N LEU A 132 -10.03 -3.53 4.20
CA LEU A 132 -9.45 -2.53 3.29
C LEU A 132 -10.38 -2.24 2.11
N LEU A 133 -11.07 -3.28 1.60
CA LEU A 133 -12.03 -3.10 0.52
C LEU A 133 -13.15 -2.16 0.94
N ASP A 134 -13.75 -2.35 2.12
CA ASP A 134 -14.83 -1.48 2.59
C ASP A 134 -14.34 -0.10 3.03
N ALA A 135 -13.08 0.07 3.45
CA ALA A 135 -12.48 1.40 3.67
C ALA A 135 -12.57 2.29 2.43
N PHE A 136 -12.47 1.70 1.23
CA PHE A 136 -12.64 2.39 -0.05
C PHE A 136 -14.09 2.45 -0.55
N SER A 137 -15.10 2.37 0.33
CA SER A 137 -16.50 2.52 -0.10
C SER A 137 -16.86 3.97 -0.41
N GLN A 138 -16.23 4.95 0.24
CA GLN A 138 -16.48 6.38 0.06
C GLN A 138 -15.19 7.18 0.00
N THR A 139 -15.25 8.37 -0.55
CA THR A 139 -14.18 9.38 -0.53
C THR A 139 -14.62 10.60 0.28
N PHE A 140 -13.79 11.62 0.38
CA PHE A 140 -14.19 12.92 0.93
C PHE A 140 -15.32 13.59 0.14
N ASP A 141 -15.51 13.21 -1.12
CA ASP A 141 -16.60 13.69 -1.98
C ASP A 141 -17.85 12.80 -1.91
N GLY A 142 -17.84 11.74 -1.09
CA GLY A 142 -18.97 10.82 -0.91
C GLY A 142 -18.85 9.49 -1.64
N LYS A 143 -20.00 8.88 -1.95
CA LYS A 143 -20.08 7.54 -2.58
C LYS A 143 -19.83 7.62 -4.09
N ASP A 144 -19.15 6.62 -4.62
CA ASP A 144 -18.94 6.44 -6.06
C ASP A 144 -18.84 4.96 -6.43
N ASN A 145 -18.67 4.68 -7.73
CA ASN A 145 -18.54 3.31 -8.26
C ASN A 145 -17.07 2.87 -8.43
N PHE A 146 -16.11 3.56 -7.81
CA PHE A 146 -14.68 3.32 -8.00
C PHE A 146 -14.03 2.48 -6.89
N LYS A 147 -14.81 1.97 -5.94
CA LYS A 147 -14.34 1.15 -4.82
C LYS A 147 -13.29 0.09 -5.18
N ILE A 148 -13.57 -0.77 -6.18
CA ILE A 148 -12.62 -1.82 -6.60
C ILE A 148 -11.37 -1.20 -7.25
N ARG A 149 -11.51 -0.09 -7.99
CA ARG A 149 -10.34 0.58 -8.59
C ARG A 149 -9.43 1.17 -7.51
N ARG A 150 -10.00 1.83 -6.50
CA ARG A 150 -9.26 2.33 -5.33
C ARG A 150 -8.53 1.21 -4.59
N PHE A 151 -9.19 0.07 -4.41
CA PHE A 151 -8.58 -1.12 -3.81
C PHE A 151 -7.41 -1.67 -4.64
N THR A 152 -7.56 -1.79 -5.97
CA THR A 152 -6.49 -2.22 -6.86
C THR A 152 -5.33 -1.23 -6.88
N LEU A 153 -5.62 0.08 -6.97
CA LEU A 153 -4.65 1.17 -6.91
C LEU A 153 -3.78 1.10 -5.66
N ALA A 154 -4.40 0.88 -4.49
CA ALA A 154 -3.67 0.75 -3.23
C ALA A 154 -2.65 -0.40 -3.28
N HIS A 155 -3.01 -1.54 -3.90
CA HIS A 155 -2.08 -2.66 -4.05
C HIS A 155 -1.03 -2.42 -5.14
N GLN A 156 -1.35 -1.68 -6.21
CA GLN A 156 -0.36 -1.24 -7.18
C GLN A 156 0.70 -0.37 -6.51
N ILE A 157 0.29 0.54 -5.63
CA ILE A 157 1.26 1.35 -4.87
C ILE A 157 2.03 0.48 -3.87
N LEU A 158 1.38 -0.41 -3.11
CA LEU A 158 2.05 -1.36 -2.22
C LEU A 158 3.13 -2.18 -2.93
N PHE A 159 2.81 -2.71 -4.11
CA PHE A 159 3.71 -3.55 -4.89
C PHE A 159 4.80 -2.78 -5.64
N SER A 160 4.78 -1.45 -5.68
CA SER A 160 5.87 -0.67 -6.23
C SER A 160 6.88 -0.23 -5.15
N MET A 161 6.45 -0.10 -3.90
CA MET A 161 7.26 0.44 -2.79
C MET A 161 8.47 -0.43 -2.43
N GLU A 162 9.50 0.22 -1.90
CA GLU A 162 10.70 -0.38 -1.29
C GLU A 162 10.32 -1.25 -0.09
N GLY A 163 10.93 -2.44 0.01
CA GLY A 163 10.57 -3.45 1.01
C GLY A 163 9.76 -4.62 0.46
N ILE A 164 9.30 -5.47 1.38
CA ILE A 164 8.56 -6.71 1.15
C ILE A 164 7.06 -6.43 1.29
N PRO A 165 6.23 -6.64 0.25
CA PRO A 165 4.79 -6.48 0.37
C PRO A 165 4.14 -7.72 1.00
N ALA A 166 3.55 -7.57 2.17
CA ALA A 166 2.72 -8.56 2.83
C ALA A 166 1.24 -8.34 2.50
N VAL A 167 0.63 -9.32 1.83
CA VAL A 167 -0.80 -9.27 1.47
C VAL A 167 -1.59 -10.07 2.49
N TYR A 168 -2.39 -9.38 3.31
CA TYR A 168 -3.31 -10.03 4.23
C TYR A 168 -4.36 -10.85 3.47
N PHE A 169 -4.64 -12.07 3.94
CA PHE A 169 -5.53 -13.01 3.26
C PHE A 169 -6.90 -12.41 2.90
N GLN A 170 -7.48 -11.61 3.79
CA GLN A 170 -8.77 -10.96 3.56
C GLN A 170 -8.71 -9.97 2.37
N ASN A 171 -7.57 -9.32 2.15
CA ASN A 171 -7.36 -8.47 0.97
C ASN A 171 -7.19 -9.33 -0.28
N LEU A 172 -6.41 -10.41 -0.20
CA LEU A 172 -6.17 -11.32 -1.32
C LEU A 172 -7.48 -11.82 -1.94
N VAL A 173 -8.45 -12.17 -1.10
CA VAL A 173 -9.75 -12.69 -1.57
C VAL A 173 -10.85 -11.64 -1.68
N GLY A 174 -10.56 -10.36 -1.41
CA GLY A 174 -11.55 -9.28 -1.51
C GLY A 174 -12.70 -9.40 -0.51
N SER A 175 -12.40 -9.71 0.75
CA SER A 175 -13.40 -9.77 1.82
C SER A 175 -14.03 -8.41 2.09
N LYS A 176 -15.30 -8.45 2.49
CA LYS A 176 -16.06 -7.32 3.04
C LYS A 176 -16.16 -7.45 4.55
N ASN A 177 -16.58 -6.37 5.21
CA ASN A 177 -16.83 -6.28 6.64
C ASN A 177 -17.81 -7.37 7.09
N ASP A 178 -17.37 -8.18 8.06
CA ASP A 178 -18.17 -9.25 8.62
C ASP A 178 -19.05 -8.76 9.79
N PHE A 179 -20.09 -8.00 9.44
CA PHE A 179 -21.06 -7.51 10.42
C PHE A 179 -21.82 -8.66 11.13
N LYS A 180 -21.95 -9.84 10.49
CA LYS A 180 -22.58 -11.00 11.13
C LYS A 180 -21.72 -11.52 12.28
N LYS A 181 -20.42 -11.69 12.05
CA LYS A 181 -19.47 -12.11 13.09
C LYS A 181 -19.34 -11.06 14.19
N PHE A 182 -19.36 -9.77 13.85
CA PHE A 182 -19.42 -8.71 14.85
C PHE A 182 -20.66 -8.82 15.73
N LYS A 183 -21.87 -8.95 15.14
CA LYS A 183 -23.12 -9.08 15.91
C LYS A 183 -23.09 -10.24 16.89
N LYS A 184 -22.48 -11.37 16.49
CA LYS A 184 -22.34 -12.58 17.31
C LYS A 184 -21.29 -12.43 18.43
N THR A 185 -20.13 -11.86 18.12
CA THR A 185 -18.97 -11.83 19.05
C THR A 185 -18.86 -10.57 19.87
N LYS A 186 -19.52 -9.48 19.45
CA LYS A 186 -19.37 -8.11 19.96
C LYS A 186 -17.94 -7.54 19.89
N SER A 187 -17.00 -8.27 19.29
CA SER A 187 -15.62 -7.82 19.07
C SER A 187 -15.52 -7.04 17.76
N VAL A 188 -15.17 -5.75 17.82
CA VAL A 188 -15.01 -4.89 16.63
C VAL A 188 -13.97 -5.43 15.64
N ARG A 189 -12.87 -6.01 16.14
CA ARG A 189 -11.84 -6.66 15.31
C ARG A 189 -12.35 -7.83 14.50
N ALA A 190 -13.45 -8.47 14.91
CA ALA A 190 -14.03 -9.59 14.17
C ALA A 190 -14.48 -9.21 12.75
N ILE A 191 -14.72 -7.92 12.49
CA ILE A 191 -15.17 -7.39 11.19
C ILE A 191 -14.15 -7.65 10.08
N ASN A 192 -12.85 -7.55 10.40
CA ASN A 192 -11.75 -7.78 9.46
C ASN A 192 -11.14 -9.19 9.62
N ARG A 193 -11.84 -10.10 10.27
CA ARG A 193 -11.39 -11.48 10.55
C ARG A 193 -12.41 -12.50 10.07
N LYS A 194 -12.96 -12.31 8.87
CA LYS A 194 -13.97 -13.22 8.30
C LYS A 194 -13.40 -14.64 8.21
N ASN A 195 -14.10 -15.61 8.81
CA ASN A 195 -13.85 -17.01 8.51
C ASN A 195 -14.62 -17.35 7.23
N TRP A 196 -13.88 -17.82 6.23
CA TRP A 196 -14.48 -18.28 4.99
C TRP A 196 -14.81 -19.76 5.10
N ASP A 197 -16.04 -20.11 4.73
CA ASP A 197 -16.32 -21.46 4.28
C ASP A 197 -15.52 -21.71 2.98
N PHE A 198 -14.87 -22.87 2.91
CA PHE A 198 -13.95 -23.18 1.82
C PHE A 198 -14.67 -23.20 0.47
N ASP A 199 -15.79 -23.92 0.38
CA ASP A 199 -16.52 -24.10 -0.87
C ASP A 199 -17.16 -22.80 -1.35
N ASP A 200 -17.73 -22.00 -0.45
CA ASP A 200 -18.26 -20.66 -0.80
C ASP A 200 -17.15 -19.73 -1.32
N LEU A 201 -15.97 -19.75 -0.67
CA LEU A 201 -14.84 -18.96 -1.11
C LEU A 201 -14.37 -19.38 -2.50
N ILE A 202 -14.13 -20.68 -2.71
CA ILE A 202 -13.70 -21.23 -4.00
C ILE A 202 -14.70 -20.86 -5.10
N LYS A 203 -16.01 -21.02 -4.84
CA LYS A 203 -17.06 -20.60 -5.76
C LYS A 203 -16.95 -19.11 -6.11
N LYS A 204 -16.78 -18.24 -5.12
CA LYS A 204 -16.69 -16.79 -5.35
C LYS A 204 -15.44 -16.40 -6.14
N ILE A 205 -14.26 -16.93 -5.80
CA ILE A 205 -13.01 -16.56 -6.48
C ILE A 205 -12.89 -17.18 -7.87
N ASN A 206 -13.75 -18.13 -8.24
CA ASN A 206 -13.85 -18.71 -9.59
C ASN A 206 -15.01 -18.14 -10.42
N THR A 207 -15.96 -17.42 -9.81
CA THR A 207 -17.09 -16.80 -10.51
C THR A 207 -16.66 -15.50 -11.18
N LYS A 208 -16.46 -15.48 -12.51
CA LYS A 208 -15.90 -14.34 -13.28
C LYS A 208 -16.58 -12.98 -13.05
N THR A 209 -17.88 -12.98 -12.77
CA THR A 209 -18.66 -11.75 -12.52
C THR A 209 -18.49 -11.20 -11.12
N SER A 210 -17.99 -12.00 -10.17
CA SER A 210 -17.86 -11.61 -8.76
C SER A 210 -16.74 -10.59 -8.56
N ALA A 211 -16.90 -9.74 -7.53
CA ALA A 211 -15.84 -8.82 -7.11
C ALA A 211 -14.61 -9.58 -6.59
N ASN A 212 -14.82 -10.71 -5.89
CA ASN A 212 -13.77 -11.56 -5.34
C ASN A 212 -12.88 -12.14 -6.44
N PHE A 213 -13.46 -12.64 -7.54
CA PHE A 213 -12.70 -13.13 -8.71
C PHE A 213 -11.82 -12.03 -9.30
N LYS A 214 -12.42 -10.85 -9.55
CA LYS A 214 -11.71 -9.71 -10.14
C LYS A 214 -10.53 -9.27 -9.27
N ILE A 215 -10.74 -9.15 -7.97
CA ILE A 215 -9.70 -8.79 -7.00
C ILE A 215 -8.61 -9.86 -6.94
N TYR A 216 -9.00 -11.12 -6.73
CA TYR A 216 -8.06 -12.24 -6.59
C TYR A 216 -7.17 -12.39 -7.82
N LYS A 217 -7.76 -12.39 -9.02
CA LYS A 217 -7.02 -12.48 -10.29
C LYS A 217 -6.10 -11.29 -10.50
N GLU A 218 -6.55 -10.08 -10.19
CA GLU A 218 -5.74 -8.88 -10.36
C GLU A 218 -4.55 -8.84 -9.40
N LEU A 219 -4.74 -9.19 -8.13
CA LEU A 219 -3.63 -9.25 -7.17
C LEU A 219 -2.60 -10.32 -7.55
N LEU A 220 -3.04 -11.52 -7.96
CA LEU A 220 -2.12 -12.54 -8.45
C LEU A 220 -1.36 -12.09 -9.71
N ARG A 221 -2.02 -11.37 -10.62
CA ARG A 221 -1.39 -10.78 -11.80
C ARG A 221 -0.32 -9.77 -11.40
N LEU A 222 -0.63 -8.84 -10.49
CA LEU A 222 0.31 -7.84 -10.01
C LEU A 222 1.50 -8.46 -9.27
N ILE A 223 1.28 -9.49 -8.46
CA ILE A 223 2.35 -10.26 -7.80
C ILE A 223 3.26 -10.90 -8.84
N SER A 224 2.67 -11.53 -9.87
CA SER A 224 3.43 -12.14 -10.97
C SER A 224 4.27 -11.12 -11.73
N ILE A 225 3.70 -9.94 -12.03
CA ILE A 225 4.43 -8.84 -12.67
C ILE A 225 5.58 -8.38 -11.76
N ARG A 226 5.32 -8.12 -10.47
CA ARG A 226 6.33 -7.64 -9.53
C ARG A 226 7.52 -8.60 -9.43
N LYS A 227 7.25 -9.91 -9.29
CA LYS A 227 8.29 -10.95 -9.15
C LYS A 227 9.28 -10.99 -10.32
N LYS A 228 8.86 -10.55 -11.50
CA LYS A 228 9.70 -10.51 -12.70
C LYS A 228 10.60 -9.28 -12.80
N GLN A 229 10.44 -8.28 -11.93
CA GLN A 229 11.18 -7.02 -12.02
C GLN A 229 12.30 -6.94 -10.98
N PRO A 230 13.58 -7.04 -11.38
CA PRO A 230 14.72 -6.78 -10.50
C PRO A 230 14.66 -5.44 -9.74
N ALA A 231 14.10 -4.39 -10.34
CA ALA A 231 13.97 -3.07 -9.70
C ALA A 231 13.02 -3.06 -8.47
N PHE A 232 12.19 -4.09 -8.30
CA PHE A 232 11.34 -4.24 -7.11
C PHE A 232 11.98 -5.09 -6.00
N HIS A 233 13.29 -5.37 -6.08
CA HIS A 233 14.03 -5.96 -4.97
C HIS A 233 13.87 -5.09 -3.69
N PRO A 234 13.78 -5.67 -2.47
CA PRO A 234 13.60 -4.88 -1.24
C PRO A 234 14.67 -3.80 -1.02
N ASN A 235 15.94 -4.09 -1.30
CA ASN A 235 17.06 -3.12 -1.23
C ASN A 235 17.36 -2.38 -2.54
N ALA A 236 16.49 -2.45 -3.55
CA ALA A 236 16.65 -1.64 -4.76
C ALA A 236 16.29 -0.18 -4.46
N THR A 237 17.06 0.76 -5.00
CA THR A 237 16.89 2.19 -4.80
C THR A 237 15.46 2.63 -5.08
N GLN A 238 14.93 3.53 -4.25
CA GLN A 238 13.66 4.21 -4.46
C GLN A 238 13.83 5.72 -4.39
N PHE A 239 13.08 6.45 -5.22
CA PHE A 239 12.92 7.88 -5.12
C PHE A 239 11.45 8.26 -5.29
N THR A 240 10.95 9.21 -4.50
CA THR A 240 9.59 9.74 -4.65
C THR A 240 9.58 10.84 -5.71
N LEU A 241 8.74 10.69 -6.73
CA LEU A 241 8.63 11.66 -7.83
C LEU A 241 7.93 12.95 -7.35
N GLN A 242 8.40 14.09 -7.85
CA GLN A 242 7.83 15.40 -7.56
C GLN A 242 6.77 15.77 -8.61
N LEU A 243 5.67 15.01 -8.62
CA LEU A 243 4.49 15.28 -9.42
C LEU A 243 3.46 16.09 -8.62
N GLU A 244 2.41 16.57 -9.27
CA GLU A 244 1.27 17.22 -8.59
C GLU A 244 0.64 16.33 -7.52
N ASP A 245 -0.02 16.94 -6.53
CA ASP A 245 -0.59 16.22 -5.37
C ASP A 245 -1.72 15.26 -5.72
N HIS A 246 -2.31 15.38 -6.91
CA HIS A 246 -3.30 14.41 -7.37
C HIS A 246 -2.67 13.12 -7.93
N PHE A 247 -1.34 13.06 -8.02
CA PHE A 247 -0.56 11.87 -8.33
C PHE A 247 0.27 11.42 -7.13
N PHE A 248 0.47 10.11 -7.00
CA PHE A 248 1.59 9.55 -6.24
C PHE A 248 2.49 8.79 -7.20
N GLY A 249 3.79 9.06 -7.13
CA GLY A 249 4.76 8.50 -8.05
C GLY A 249 6.06 8.13 -7.35
N ILE A 250 6.64 6.99 -7.73
CA ILE A 250 7.98 6.59 -7.33
C ILE A 250 8.79 6.09 -8.53
N TRP A 251 10.09 6.28 -8.47
CA TRP A 251 11.07 5.63 -9.33
C TRP A 251 11.81 4.56 -8.53
N ARG A 252 12.03 3.39 -9.15
CA ARG A 252 12.81 2.28 -8.64
C ARG A 252 13.95 1.97 -9.59
N GLN A 253 15.13 1.70 -9.07
CA GLN A 253 16.28 1.25 -9.86
C GLN A 253 16.83 -0.06 -9.28
N SER A 254 17.02 -1.07 -10.13
CA SER A 254 17.63 -2.34 -9.72
C SER A 254 19.02 -2.15 -9.15
N ILE A 255 19.47 -3.08 -8.30
CA ILE A 255 20.77 -3.01 -7.61
C ILE A 255 21.93 -2.89 -8.61
N ASP A 256 21.84 -3.61 -9.74
CA ASP A 256 22.81 -3.58 -10.85
C ASP A 256 22.63 -2.37 -11.78
N ARG A 257 21.69 -1.46 -11.47
CA ARG A 257 21.32 -0.26 -12.23
C ARG A 257 20.82 -0.49 -13.66
N SER A 258 20.62 -1.75 -14.05
CA SER A 258 20.25 -2.10 -15.42
C SER A 258 18.77 -1.90 -15.72
N GLN A 259 17.91 -1.84 -14.69
CA GLN A 259 16.48 -1.62 -14.82
C GLN A 259 16.04 -0.38 -14.03
N SER A 260 15.29 0.50 -14.69
CA SER A 260 14.53 1.59 -14.08
C SER A 260 13.04 1.35 -14.26
N ILE A 261 12.25 1.58 -13.21
CA ILE A 261 10.79 1.53 -13.25
C ILE A 261 10.19 2.77 -12.61
N PHE A 262 9.31 3.46 -13.33
CA PHE A 262 8.52 4.57 -12.82
C PHE A 262 7.09 4.09 -12.57
N CYS A 263 6.61 4.19 -11.34
CA CYS A 263 5.26 3.81 -10.94
C CYS A 263 4.48 5.07 -10.59
N ILE A 264 3.49 5.43 -11.39
CA ILE A 264 2.71 6.68 -11.24
C ILE A 264 1.23 6.33 -11.15
N SER A 265 0.55 6.95 -10.20
CA SER A 265 -0.81 6.60 -9.79
C SER A 265 -1.67 7.84 -9.67
N ASN A 266 -2.77 7.91 -10.44
CA ASN A 266 -3.79 8.94 -10.27
C ASN A 266 -4.64 8.61 -9.04
N LEU A 267 -4.69 9.51 -8.06
CA LEU A 267 -5.44 9.30 -6.81
C LEU A 267 -6.89 9.80 -6.87
N THR A 268 -7.34 10.31 -8.02
CA THR A 268 -8.62 11.01 -8.14
C THR A 268 -9.64 10.26 -8.98
N LYS A 269 -10.91 10.67 -8.85
CA LYS A 269 -12.02 10.24 -9.71
C LYS A 269 -12.04 10.89 -11.09
N PHE A 270 -11.10 11.79 -11.38
CA PHE A 270 -11.02 12.53 -12.65
C PHE A 270 -9.88 11.98 -13.51
N LYS A 271 -9.96 12.21 -14.82
CA LYS A 271 -8.81 11.97 -15.69
C LYS A 271 -7.73 13.00 -15.36
N LYS A 272 -6.48 12.55 -15.29
CA LYS A 272 -5.33 13.41 -15.03
C LYS A 272 -4.25 13.11 -16.05
N THR A 273 -3.51 14.15 -16.43
CA THR A 273 -2.47 14.08 -17.44
C THR A 273 -1.15 14.52 -16.83
N PHE A 274 -0.05 13.91 -17.26
CA PHE A 274 1.30 14.37 -16.98
C PHE A 274 2.16 14.14 -18.22
N PHE A 275 3.27 14.88 -18.34
CA PHE A 275 4.20 14.71 -19.46
C PHE A 275 5.27 13.70 -19.10
N LEU A 276 5.66 12.85 -20.05
CA LEU A 276 6.72 11.86 -19.84
C LEU A 276 8.11 12.49 -19.64
N HIS A 277 8.35 13.70 -20.16
CA HIS A 277 9.59 14.41 -19.90
C HIS A 277 9.73 14.82 -18.43
N ASP A 278 8.63 14.99 -17.68
CA ASP A 278 8.66 15.35 -16.24
C ASP A 278 9.27 14.26 -15.36
N ILE A 279 9.38 13.03 -15.88
CA ILE A 279 9.94 11.88 -15.16
C ILE A 279 11.31 11.44 -15.71
N ASN A 280 11.93 12.26 -16.57
CA ASN A 280 13.32 12.08 -17.04
C ASN A 280 13.62 10.68 -17.60
N LEU A 281 12.76 10.18 -18.50
CA LEU A 281 13.04 8.93 -19.20
C LEU A 281 14.31 9.05 -20.05
N ILE A 282 15.19 8.05 -19.96
CA ILE A 282 16.42 7.99 -20.76
C ILE A 282 16.05 7.79 -22.23
N SER A 283 16.50 8.69 -23.11
CA SER A 283 16.09 8.72 -24.52
C SER A 283 16.61 7.57 -25.36
N THR A 284 17.74 6.97 -24.98
CA THR A 284 18.33 5.81 -25.67
C THR A 284 17.62 4.50 -25.32
N ASP A 285 16.78 4.48 -24.28
CA ASP A 285 16.08 3.28 -23.82
C ASP A 285 14.72 3.09 -24.50
N LYS A 286 14.30 1.83 -24.59
CA LYS A 286 12.94 1.48 -25.00
C LYS A 286 12.07 1.32 -23.76
N TRP A 287 11.01 2.12 -23.65
CA TRP A 287 10.13 2.12 -22.48
C TRP A 287 8.83 1.36 -22.72
N PHE A 288 8.31 0.73 -21.66
CA PHE A 288 7.10 -0.09 -21.70
C PHE A 288 6.22 0.13 -20.47
N ASP A 289 4.91 0.28 -20.67
CA ASP A 289 3.90 0.11 -19.63
C ASP A 289 3.69 -1.40 -19.38
N ILE A 290 4.21 -1.92 -18.27
CA ILE A 290 4.09 -3.34 -17.92
C ILE A 290 2.72 -3.72 -17.36
N LEU A 291 1.92 -2.77 -16.89
CA LEU A 291 0.56 -3.09 -16.42
C LEU A 291 -0.36 -3.39 -17.61
N LYS A 292 -0.16 -2.73 -18.76
CA LYS A 292 -0.89 -2.96 -20.01
C LYS A 292 -0.11 -3.76 -21.06
N ASN A 293 1.15 -4.10 -20.80
CA ASN A 293 2.08 -4.72 -21.75
C ASN A 293 2.17 -3.95 -23.09
N LYS A 294 2.31 -2.61 -23.00
CA LYS A 294 2.32 -1.71 -24.15
C LYS A 294 3.65 -0.93 -24.23
N LYS A 295 4.25 -0.84 -25.41
CA LYS A 295 5.43 0.01 -25.64
C LYS A 295 5.05 1.49 -25.62
N ILE A 296 5.90 2.32 -25.00
CA ILE A 296 5.83 3.78 -25.08
C ILE A 296 6.56 4.20 -26.37
N SER A 297 5.84 4.85 -27.29
CA SER A 297 6.36 5.20 -28.61
C SER A 297 7.17 6.50 -28.61
N ASN A 298 6.79 7.46 -27.77
CA ASN A 298 7.41 8.77 -27.68
C ASN A 298 7.55 9.18 -26.20
N ILE A 299 8.76 9.54 -25.78
CA ILE A 299 9.07 9.98 -24.41
C ILE A 299 8.71 11.44 -24.15
N ASP A 300 8.35 12.20 -25.19
CA ASP A 300 7.87 13.58 -25.09
C ASP A 300 6.34 13.65 -25.10
N SER A 301 5.65 12.51 -25.20
CA SER A 301 4.19 12.47 -25.22
C SER A 301 3.58 12.65 -23.83
N GLU A 302 2.33 13.12 -23.82
CA GLU A 302 1.47 13.13 -22.65
C GLU A 302 0.88 11.75 -22.35
N ILE A 303 0.77 11.43 -21.05
CA ILE A 303 0.05 10.25 -20.58
C ILE A 303 -1.20 10.67 -19.84
N VAL A 304 -2.36 10.20 -20.34
CA VAL A 304 -3.65 10.35 -19.66
C VAL A 304 -3.91 9.13 -18.78
N LEU A 305 -3.99 9.34 -17.47
CA LEU A 305 -4.42 8.36 -16.50
C LEU A 305 -5.91 8.52 -16.21
N LEU A 306 -6.65 7.42 -16.40
CA LEU A 306 -8.06 7.33 -16.02
C LEU A 306 -8.22 7.40 -14.48
N PRO A 307 -9.47 7.58 -13.99
CA PRO A 307 -9.75 7.56 -12.56
C PRO A 307 -9.16 6.34 -11.86
N TYR A 308 -8.38 6.60 -10.82
CA TYR A 308 -7.69 5.61 -9.99
C TYR A 308 -6.81 4.61 -10.76
N GLN A 309 -6.23 5.04 -11.88
CA GLN A 309 -5.35 4.22 -12.70
C GLN A 309 -3.88 4.45 -12.34
N SER A 310 -3.10 3.37 -12.30
CA SER A 310 -1.64 3.43 -12.32
C SER A 310 -1.05 3.07 -13.68
N ILE A 311 0.18 3.52 -13.90
CA ILE A 311 1.07 3.09 -14.98
C ILE A 311 2.43 2.73 -14.37
N TRP A 312 3.03 1.61 -14.82
CA TRP A 312 4.39 1.22 -14.45
C TRP A 312 5.24 1.20 -15.71
N ILE A 313 6.14 2.17 -15.87
CA ILE A 313 6.96 2.39 -17.06
C ILE A 313 8.37 1.85 -16.79
N THR A 314 8.83 0.87 -17.55
CA THR A 314 10.14 0.22 -17.39
C THR A 314 10.94 0.20 -18.68
N ASN A 315 12.27 0.24 -18.58
CA ASN A 315 13.18 0.08 -19.71
C ASN A 315 13.48 -1.40 -20.05
N LYS A 316 12.97 -2.35 -19.27
CA LYS A 316 13.03 -3.80 -19.55
C LYS A 316 11.66 -4.42 -19.72
N LYS A 317 11.48 -5.19 -20.80
CA LYS A 317 10.28 -6.02 -21.04
C LYS A 317 10.56 -7.44 -20.52
N ILE A 318 9.85 -7.88 -19.48
CA ILE A 318 10.03 -9.20 -18.84
C ILE A 318 8.68 -9.90 -18.65
#